data_AF-A0A956F2H8-F1
#
_entry.id   AF-A0A956F2H8-F1
#
_cell.length_a   1.000
_cell.length_b   1.000
_cell.length_c   1.000
_cell.angle_alpha   90.00
_cell.angle_beta   90.00
_cell.angle_gamma   90.00
#
_symmetry.space_group_name_H-M   'P 1'
#
loop_
_entity.id
_entity.type
_entity.pdbx_description
1 polymer ?
#
loop_
_entity_poly.entity_id
_entity_poly.type
_entity_poly.pdbx_seq_one_letter_code
_entity_poly.pdbx_strand_id
1 'polypeptide(L)'
;TTGAAVRASRADTLAASGTSARPTDPVTTLRRHAERLQRRIKEAENPGTAPVAPPEPARLDPASEAAIQSAESSVARARENLSDKQAHYTAKHPDVVAAQAQLSAALAQLATAKANAKTITPKAVAAAPPTTAEDINKLRKELAQVEASLARASRGSTGSPTKDVEADAEATTESNSIVALETEWTSLNRDVNAARDRNEAIERQLFRASIVAKVETSGGGSQVVVIDEAYEPKRPTRRGAKRTGAVAFAAVMVLGALAAVALAFLDDRVYDELDIRNLELGPIAHVIPADNAKGQS
;
A
#
# COMPACT_ATOMS: atom_id res chain seq x y z
N THR A 1 20.40 -44.69 1.07
CA THR A 1 18.93 -44.72 1.26
C THR A 1 18.59 -44.31 2.68
N THR A 2 18.69 -43.02 3.01
CA THR A 2 18.39 -42.48 4.34
C THR A 2 18.04 -41.00 4.19
N GLY A 3 16.75 -40.69 4.02
CA GLY A 3 16.32 -39.30 3.80
C GLY A 3 14.81 -39.05 3.87
N ALA A 4 13.98 -40.10 3.92
CA ALA A 4 12.52 -39.95 3.93
C ALA A 4 11.90 -39.92 5.34
N ALA A 5 12.60 -40.38 6.39
CA ALA A 5 12.01 -40.57 7.71
C ALA A 5 11.97 -39.31 8.62
N VAL A 6 12.76 -38.27 8.32
CA VAL A 6 12.86 -37.08 9.20
C VAL A 6 11.76 -36.04 8.92
N ARG A 7 10.98 -36.20 7.85
CA ARG A 7 9.93 -35.23 7.49
C ARG A 7 8.55 -35.57 8.09
N ALA A 8 8.33 -36.79 8.56
CA ALA A 8 7.06 -37.21 9.17
C ALA A 8 6.94 -36.76 10.63
N SER A 9 8.03 -36.79 11.42
CA SER A 9 7.98 -36.47 12.85
C SER A 9 7.88 -34.97 13.18
N ARG A 10 8.09 -34.07 12.20
CA ARG A 10 7.93 -32.62 12.40
C ARG A 10 6.52 -32.11 12.06
N ALA A 11 5.75 -32.89 11.31
CA ALA A 11 4.35 -32.58 11.00
C ALA A 11 3.43 -32.85 12.20
N ASP A 12 3.71 -33.90 12.98
CA ASP A 12 2.91 -34.23 14.17
C ASP A 12 3.11 -33.23 15.34
N THR A 13 4.27 -32.59 15.45
CA THR A 13 4.51 -31.57 16.49
C THR A 13 3.88 -30.21 16.19
N LEU A 14 3.53 -29.93 14.93
CA LEU A 14 2.83 -28.70 14.53
C LEU A 14 1.30 -28.87 14.52
N ALA A 15 0.80 -30.11 14.52
CA ALA A 15 -0.62 -30.41 14.71
C ALA A 15 -1.06 -30.26 16.19
N ALA A 16 -0.13 -30.34 17.14
CA ALA A 16 -0.41 -30.23 18.58
C ALA A 16 -0.49 -28.78 19.11
N SER A 17 -0.19 -27.76 18.30
CA SER A 17 -0.31 -26.34 18.67
C SER A 17 -1.40 -25.59 17.90
N GLY A 18 -2.23 -26.32 17.13
CA GLY A 18 -3.51 -25.82 16.68
C GLY A 18 -4.45 -25.75 17.87
N THR A 19 -4.46 -24.61 18.58
CA THR A 19 -5.58 -24.22 19.43
C THR A 19 -6.82 -24.28 18.57
N SER A 20 -7.51 -25.41 18.61
CA SER A 20 -8.83 -25.62 18.05
C SER A 20 -9.69 -24.50 18.57
N ALA A 21 -9.94 -23.49 17.72
CA ALA A 21 -10.95 -22.48 17.95
C ALA A 21 -12.28 -23.22 18.00
N ARG A 22 -12.61 -23.70 19.20
CA ARG A 22 -13.90 -24.27 19.56
C ARG A 22 -14.95 -23.29 19.03
N PRO A 23 -16.02 -23.75 18.37
CA PRO A 23 -17.10 -22.87 17.95
C PRO A 23 -17.48 -22.03 19.15
N THR A 24 -17.25 -20.72 19.05
CA THR A 24 -17.39 -19.81 20.19
C THR A 24 -18.87 -19.72 20.48
N ASP A 25 -19.32 -20.55 21.41
CA ASP A 25 -20.69 -20.52 21.92
C ASP A 25 -21.04 -19.04 22.21
N PRO A 26 -22.13 -18.51 21.64
CA PRO A 26 -22.51 -17.09 21.79
C PRO A 26 -22.64 -16.69 23.27
N VAL A 27 -22.92 -17.63 24.17
CA VAL A 27 -22.93 -17.40 25.62
C VAL A 27 -21.53 -17.06 26.15
N THR A 28 -20.47 -17.69 25.62
CA THR A 28 -19.08 -17.45 26.03
C THR A 28 -18.53 -16.13 25.52
N THR A 29 -18.99 -15.65 24.35
CA THR A 29 -18.61 -14.33 23.82
C THR A 29 -19.32 -13.22 24.61
N LEU A 30 -20.61 -13.39 24.91
CA LEU A 30 -21.38 -12.46 25.76
C LEU A 30 -20.83 -12.39 27.18
N ARG A 31 -20.43 -13.52 27.78
CA ARG A 31 -19.80 -13.55 29.12
C ARG A 31 -18.47 -12.78 29.14
N ARG A 32 -17.59 -13.01 28.16
CA ARG A 32 -16.33 -12.25 28.02
C ARG A 32 -16.58 -10.75 27.82
N HIS A 33 -17.65 -10.41 27.11
CA HIS A 33 -18.03 -9.02 26.91
C HIS A 33 -18.49 -8.35 28.20
N ALA A 34 -19.33 -9.03 28.99
CA ALA A 34 -19.79 -8.56 30.30
C ALA A 34 -18.61 -8.35 31.27
N GLU A 35 -17.67 -9.30 31.34
CA GLU A 35 -16.47 -9.20 32.18
C GLU A 35 -15.57 -8.02 31.80
N ARG A 36 -15.51 -7.66 30.51
CA ARG A 36 -14.78 -6.49 30.04
C ARG A 36 -15.47 -5.19 30.46
N LEU A 37 -16.79 -5.11 30.32
CA LEU A 37 -17.57 -3.94 30.76
C LEU A 37 -17.49 -3.75 32.28
N GLN A 38 -17.57 -4.83 33.05
CA GLN A 38 -17.42 -4.79 34.51
C GLN A 38 -16.02 -4.30 34.94
N ARG A 39 -14.96 -4.74 34.26
CA ARG A 39 -13.60 -4.22 34.53
C ARG A 39 -13.50 -2.72 34.26
N ARG A 40 -14.03 -2.26 33.11
CA ARG A 40 -14.04 -0.83 32.77
C ARG A 40 -14.84 0.01 33.75
N ILE A 41 -15.96 -0.49 34.25
CA ILE A 41 -16.75 0.19 35.29
C ILE A 41 -15.95 0.26 36.60
N LYS A 42 -15.32 -0.83 37.04
CA LYS A 42 -14.47 -0.85 38.25
C LYS A 42 -13.26 0.08 38.14
N GLU A 43 -12.62 0.11 36.97
CA GLU A 43 -11.50 1.00 36.67
C GLU A 43 -11.94 2.48 36.64
N ALA A 44 -13.13 2.77 36.13
CA ALA A 44 -13.70 4.12 36.12
C ALA A 44 -14.22 4.58 37.49
N GLU A 45 -14.77 3.66 38.31
CA GLU A 45 -15.24 3.94 39.66
C GLU A 45 -14.09 4.11 40.66
N ASN A 46 -12.98 3.38 40.46
CA ASN A 46 -11.78 3.47 41.28
C ASN A 46 -10.53 3.76 40.42
N PRO A 47 -10.32 5.02 39.98
CA PRO A 47 -9.16 5.39 39.17
C PRO A 47 -7.81 5.23 39.91
N GLY A 48 -7.82 4.92 41.21
CA GLY A 48 -6.63 4.76 42.06
C GLY A 48 -6.23 3.32 42.42
N THR A 49 -6.90 2.27 41.92
CA THR A 49 -6.55 0.85 42.21
C THR A 49 -6.21 0.01 40.99
N ALA A 50 -5.98 0.63 39.82
CA ALA A 50 -5.18 -0.03 38.80
C ALA A 50 -3.82 -0.39 39.44
N PRO A 51 -3.29 -1.62 39.25
CA PRO A 51 -1.90 -1.88 39.59
C PRO A 51 -1.09 -0.79 38.92
N VAL A 52 -0.44 0.07 39.70
CA VAL A 52 0.61 0.94 39.20
C VAL A 52 1.57 -0.01 38.51
N ALA A 53 1.54 -0.04 37.18
CA ALA A 53 2.55 -0.72 36.41
C ALA A 53 3.89 -0.21 36.97
N PRO A 54 4.86 -1.10 37.28
CA PRO A 54 6.18 -0.67 37.72
C PRO A 54 6.63 0.47 36.81
N PRO A 55 7.26 1.55 37.34
CA PRO A 55 7.65 2.70 36.53
C PRO A 55 8.31 2.18 35.27
N GLU A 56 7.64 2.40 34.13
CA GLU A 56 8.12 1.92 32.85
C GLU A 56 9.53 2.50 32.71
N PRO A 57 10.56 1.65 32.54
CA PRO A 57 11.93 2.13 32.53
C PRO A 57 11.99 3.20 31.44
N ALA A 58 12.56 4.36 31.80
CA ALA A 58 12.60 5.52 30.92
C ALA A 58 13.09 5.06 29.53
N ARG A 59 12.17 5.10 28.54
CA ARG A 59 12.45 4.55 27.22
C ARG A 59 13.35 5.53 26.49
N LEU A 60 14.38 5.01 25.85
CA LEU A 60 15.21 5.84 24.98
C LEU A 60 14.36 6.25 23.76
N ASP A 61 14.64 7.41 23.20
CA ASP A 61 14.06 7.80 21.92
C ASP A 61 14.32 6.69 20.89
N PRO A 62 13.35 6.28 20.05
CA PRO A 62 13.56 5.20 19.08
C PRO A 62 14.71 5.51 18.11
N ALA A 63 14.96 6.79 17.84
CA ALA A 63 16.13 7.25 17.09
C ALA A 63 17.46 7.02 17.84
N SER A 64 17.47 7.23 19.16
CA SER A 64 18.64 6.95 20.02
C SER A 64 18.89 5.45 20.16
N GLU A 65 17.83 4.65 20.27
CA GLU A 65 17.94 3.17 20.29
C GLU A 65 18.52 2.63 18.98
N ALA A 66 18.01 3.09 17.83
CA ALA A 66 18.55 2.72 16.53
C ALA A 66 20.03 3.16 16.36
N ALA A 67 20.38 4.36 16.83
CA ALA A 67 21.76 4.84 16.80
C ALA A 67 22.70 3.96 17.64
N ILE A 68 22.30 3.60 18.87
CA ILE A 68 23.08 2.70 19.73
C ILE A 68 23.22 1.31 19.10
N GLN A 69 22.13 0.74 18.57
CA GLN A 69 22.17 -0.58 17.92
C GLN A 69 23.10 -0.61 16.70
N SER A 70 23.05 0.43 15.87
CA SER A 70 23.95 0.54 14.72
C SER A 70 25.43 0.62 15.14
N ALA A 71 25.75 1.39 16.19
CA ALA A 71 27.10 1.48 16.74
C ALA A 71 27.55 0.18 17.43
N GLU A 72 26.65 -0.56 18.06
CA GLU A 72 26.95 -1.88 18.62
C GLU A 72 27.26 -2.90 17.52
N SER A 73 26.53 -2.86 16.40
CA SER A 73 26.80 -3.70 15.24
C SER A 73 28.16 -3.38 14.58
N SER A 74 28.58 -2.11 14.54
CA SER A 74 29.88 -1.72 13.99
C SER A 74 31.03 -2.20 14.88
N VAL A 75 30.87 -2.14 16.21
CA VAL A 75 31.83 -2.70 17.17
C VAL A 75 31.95 -4.21 17.01
N ALA A 76 30.83 -4.93 16.83
CA ALA A 76 30.85 -6.38 16.61
C ALA A 76 31.66 -6.75 15.35
N ARG A 77 31.40 -6.08 14.22
CA ARG A 77 32.14 -6.29 12.96
C ARG A 77 33.63 -5.96 13.08
N ALA A 78 33.96 -4.88 13.78
CA ALA A 78 35.36 -4.48 14.00
C ALA A 78 36.12 -5.50 14.87
N ARG A 79 35.44 -6.10 15.87
CA ARG A 79 36.02 -7.18 16.69
C ARG A 79 36.26 -8.46 15.89
N GLU A 80 35.30 -8.84 15.04
CA GLU A 80 35.43 -10.00 14.16
C GLU A 80 36.62 -9.82 13.20
N ASN A 81 36.70 -8.67 12.51
CA ASN A 81 37.82 -8.36 11.62
C ASN A 81 39.16 -8.39 12.37
N LEU A 82 39.24 -7.83 13.57
CA LEU A 82 40.45 -7.90 14.39
C LEU A 82 40.82 -9.35 14.73
N SER A 83 39.86 -10.17 15.13
CA SER A 83 40.07 -11.59 15.42
C SER A 83 40.60 -12.35 14.20
N ASP A 84 40.00 -12.14 13.03
CA ASP A 84 40.43 -12.76 11.78
C ASP A 84 41.86 -12.35 11.40
N LYS A 85 42.20 -11.06 11.54
CA LYS A 85 43.56 -10.59 11.28
C LYS A 85 44.57 -11.14 12.29
N GLN A 86 44.19 -11.29 13.56
CA GLN A 86 45.05 -11.89 14.58
C GLN A 86 45.28 -13.39 14.38
N ALA A 87 44.36 -14.10 13.72
CA ALA A 87 44.56 -15.52 13.37
C ALA A 87 45.63 -15.72 12.30
N HIS A 88 45.83 -14.74 11.41
CA HIS A 88 46.74 -14.84 10.26
C HIS A 88 48.02 -14.02 10.40
N TYR A 89 48.01 -12.96 11.21
CA TYR A 89 49.10 -12.00 11.31
C TYR A 89 49.54 -11.77 12.76
N THR A 90 50.78 -11.32 12.91
CA THR A 90 51.33 -10.94 14.23
C THR A 90 50.85 -9.56 14.66
N ALA A 91 50.87 -9.27 15.96
CA ALA A 91 50.39 -8.00 16.53
C ALA A 91 51.07 -6.74 15.97
N LYS A 92 52.26 -6.85 15.35
CA LYS A 92 53.00 -5.74 14.74
C LYS A 92 52.70 -5.55 13.24
N HIS A 93 51.89 -6.41 12.63
CA HIS A 93 51.56 -6.32 11.22
C HIS A 93 50.67 -5.08 10.96
N PRO A 94 50.88 -4.31 9.88
CA PRO A 94 50.09 -3.11 9.58
C PRO A 94 48.58 -3.39 9.53
N ASP A 95 48.17 -4.57 9.06
CA ASP A 95 46.74 -4.94 9.02
C ASP A 95 46.12 -5.11 10.40
N VAL A 96 46.87 -5.62 11.39
CA VAL A 96 46.36 -5.77 12.77
C VAL A 96 46.28 -4.41 13.45
N VAL A 97 47.25 -3.53 13.20
CA VAL A 97 47.24 -2.14 13.70
C VAL A 97 46.05 -1.37 13.10
N ALA A 98 45.79 -1.55 11.79
CA ALA A 98 44.63 -0.96 11.13
C ALA A 98 43.30 -1.49 11.71
N ALA A 99 43.19 -2.80 11.94
CA ALA A 99 42.00 -3.40 12.56
C ALA A 99 41.79 -2.94 14.01
N GLN A 100 42.87 -2.77 14.78
CA GLN A 100 42.82 -2.18 16.12
C GLN A 100 42.35 -0.72 16.11
N ALA A 101 42.82 0.07 15.15
CA ALA A 101 42.36 1.45 14.96
C ALA A 101 40.87 1.52 14.55
N GLN A 102 40.40 0.55 13.75
CA GLN A 102 38.97 0.44 13.42
C GLN A 102 38.13 0.10 14.65
N LEU A 103 38.61 -0.81 15.51
CA LEU A 103 37.91 -1.15 16.75
C LEU A 103 37.83 0.05 17.70
N SER A 104 38.92 0.82 17.87
CA SER A 104 38.90 2.00 18.73
C SER A 104 37.97 3.10 18.19
N ALA A 105 37.94 3.30 16.88
CA ALA A 105 36.99 4.22 16.23
C ALA A 105 35.53 3.80 16.44
N ALA A 106 35.22 2.51 16.28
CA ALA A 106 33.88 1.97 16.51
C ALA A 106 33.44 2.11 17.99
N LEU A 107 34.35 1.88 18.93
CA LEU A 107 34.07 2.09 20.36
C LEU A 107 33.82 3.57 20.69
N ALA A 108 34.55 4.49 20.06
CA ALA A 108 34.31 5.92 20.21
C ALA A 108 32.92 6.32 19.67
N GLN A 109 32.50 5.77 18.53
CA GLN A 109 31.16 5.98 17.98
C GLN A 109 30.06 5.43 18.88
N LEU A 110 30.28 4.27 19.50
CA LEU A 110 29.33 3.74 20.49
C LEU A 110 29.24 4.67 21.71
N ALA A 111 30.37 5.18 22.20
CA ALA A 111 30.39 6.10 23.33
C ALA A 111 29.65 7.41 23.01
N THR A 112 29.83 7.98 21.81
CA THR A 112 29.10 9.19 21.40
C THR A 112 27.61 8.92 21.18
N ALA A 113 27.23 7.77 20.62
CA ALA A 113 25.83 7.37 20.48
C ALA A 113 25.14 7.22 21.84
N LYS A 114 25.83 6.64 22.84
CA LYS A 114 25.32 6.52 24.21
C LYS A 114 25.26 7.87 24.93
N ALA A 115 26.23 8.75 24.71
CA ALA A 115 26.25 10.09 25.30
C ALA A 115 25.14 10.99 24.74
N ASN A 116 24.82 10.85 23.46
CA ASN A 116 23.75 11.59 22.78
C ASN A 116 22.38 10.92 22.92
N ALA A 117 22.29 9.82 23.66
CA ALA A 117 21.06 9.08 23.84
C ALA A 117 20.06 9.92 24.65
N LYS A 118 19.00 10.36 23.97
CA LYS A 118 17.94 11.13 24.60
C LYS A 118 16.91 10.17 25.18
N THR A 119 16.53 10.42 26.42
CA THR A 119 15.50 9.66 27.13
C THR A 119 14.16 10.33 26.87
N ILE A 120 13.19 9.56 26.38
CA ILE A 120 11.79 9.97 26.39
C ILE A 120 11.28 9.73 27.81
N THR A 121 11.03 10.80 28.55
CA THR A 121 9.95 10.72 29.55
C THR A 121 8.68 10.49 28.75
N PRO A 122 7.98 9.35 28.89
CA PRO A 122 6.74 9.15 28.17
C PRO A 122 5.86 10.35 28.49
N LYS A 123 5.61 11.20 27.49
CA LYS A 123 4.50 12.13 27.54
C LYS A 123 3.33 11.23 27.81
N ALA A 124 2.76 11.32 29.02
CA ALA A 124 1.59 10.59 29.40
C ALA A 124 0.68 10.59 28.17
N VAL A 125 0.52 9.41 27.55
CA VAL A 125 -0.54 9.22 26.57
C VAL A 125 -1.73 9.75 27.31
N ALA A 126 -2.29 10.87 26.82
CA ALA A 126 -3.36 11.57 27.50
C ALA A 126 -4.30 10.48 28.00
N ALA A 127 -4.36 10.32 29.33
CA ALA A 127 -5.31 9.43 29.94
C ALA A 127 -6.62 9.74 29.23
N ALA A 128 -7.28 8.69 28.73
CA ALA A 128 -8.60 8.84 28.14
C ALA A 128 -9.38 9.87 28.97
N PRO A 129 -10.10 10.81 28.32
CA PRO A 129 -10.74 11.92 29.02
C PRO A 129 -11.42 11.40 30.29
N PRO A 130 -11.33 12.12 31.43
CA PRO A 130 -11.85 11.62 32.70
C PRO A 130 -13.25 11.08 32.47
N THR A 131 -13.44 9.78 32.70
CA THR A 131 -14.73 9.11 32.50
C THR A 131 -15.74 9.85 33.34
N THR A 132 -16.62 10.62 32.69
CA THR A 132 -17.61 11.44 33.38
C THR A 132 -18.65 10.50 34.00
N ALA A 133 -19.35 10.92 35.05
CA ALA A 133 -20.42 10.12 35.67
C ALA A 133 -21.46 9.62 34.64
N GLU A 134 -21.67 10.37 33.56
CA GLU A 134 -22.48 9.98 32.41
C GLU A 134 -21.94 8.76 31.65
N ASP A 135 -20.63 8.64 31.49
CA ASP A 135 -20.01 7.52 30.76
C ASP A 135 -20.04 6.24 31.58
N ILE A 136 -19.89 6.34 32.90
CA ILE A 136 -20.10 5.21 33.82
C ILE A 136 -21.56 4.75 33.74
N ASN A 137 -22.52 5.68 33.69
CA ASN A 137 -23.94 5.34 33.53
C ASN A 137 -24.24 4.69 32.17
N LYS A 138 -23.59 5.11 31.08
CA LYS A 138 -23.69 4.45 29.76
C LYS A 138 -23.13 3.02 29.83
N LEU A 139 -21.95 2.82 30.42
CA LEU A 139 -21.33 1.50 30.60
C LEU A 139 -22.22 0.56 31.44
N ARG A 140 -22.86 1.08 32.49
CA ARG A 140 -23.83 0.30 33.30
C ARG A 140 -25.06 -0.12 32.50
N LYS A 141 -25.58 0.75 31.63
CA LYS A 141 -26.70 0.41 30.72
C LYS A 141 -26.30 -0.65 29.69
N GLU A 142 -25.11 -0.53 29.10
CA GLU A 142 -24.56 -1.55 28.19
C GLU A 142 -24.39 -2.90 28.89
N LEU A 143 -23.88 -2.90 30.13
CA LEU A 143 -23.76 -4.12 30.93
C LEU A 143 -25.12 -4.78 31.16
N ALA A 144 -26.13 -4.00 31.57
CA ALA A 144 -27.49 -4.51 31.78
C ALA A 144 -28.11 -5.09 30.49
N GLN A 145 -27.83 -4.49 29.33
CA GLN A 145 -28.27 -5.01 28.03
C GLN A 145 -27.59 -6.34 27.69
N VAL A 146 -26.28 -6.45 27.92
CA VAL A 146 -25.51 -7.68 27.71
C VAL A 146 -25.96 -8.79 28.67
N GLU A 147 -26.18 -8.47 29.95
CA GLU A 147 -26.71 -9.43 30.94
C GLU A 147 -28.13 -9.90 30.60
N ALA A 148 -29.00 -9.01 30.11
CA ALA A 148 -30.32 -9.38 29.62
C ALA A 148 -30.25 -10.31 28.39
N SER A 149 -29.29 -10.07 27.49
CA SER A 149 -29.04 -10.96 26.35
C SER A 149 -28.51 -12.32 26.78
N LEU A 150 -27.64 -12.37 27.80
CA LEU A 150 -27.13 -13.60 28.39
C LEU A 150 -28.25 -14.42 29.04
N ALA A 151 -29.16 -13.75 29.77
CA ALA A 151 -30.32 -14.40 30.39
C ALA A 151 -31.34 -14.92 29.37
N ARG A 152 -31.48 -14.27 28.20
CA ARG A 152 -32.30 -14.79 27.10
C ARG A 152 -31.64 -15.98 26.42
N ALA A 153 -30.34 -15.89 26.15
CA ALA A 153 -29.57 -16.98 25.55
C ALA A 153 -29.52 -18.22 26.47
N SER A 154 -29.36 -18.04 27.78
CA SER A 154 -29.34 -19.14 28.74
C SER A 154 -30.71 -19.84 28.85
N ARG A 155 -31.82 -19.09 28.84
CA ARG A 155 -33.19 -19.65 28.84
C ARG A 155 -33.54 -20.34 27.53
N GLY A 156 -33.11 -19.80 26.39
CA GLY A 156 -33.28 -20.45 25.08
C GLY A 156 -32.47 -21.75 24.95
N SER A 157 -31.36 -21.88 25.69
CA SER A 157 -30.54 -23.09 25.71
C SER A 157 -31.07 -24.18 26.66
N THR A 158 -31.90 -23.85 27.66
CA THR A 158 -32.50 -24.84 28.58
C THR A 158 -33.89 -25.30 28.17
N GLY A 159 -34.50 -24.66 27.17
CA GLY A 159 -35.77 -25.08 26.58
C GLY A 159 -35.56 -25.97 25.36
N SER A 160 -35.34 -27.27 25.56
CA SER A 160 -35.61 -28.25 24.50
C SER A 160 -37.10 -28.18 24.14
N PRO A 161 -37.48 -27.96 22.88
CA PRO A 161 -38.86 -28.15 22.45
C PRO A 161 -39.03 -29.66 22.24
N THR A 162 -39.62 -30.35 23.21
CA THR A 162 -40.13 -31.71 23.00
C THR A 162 -41.62 -31.71 23.20
N LYS A 163 -42.31 -32.34 22.22
CA LYS A 163 -43.74 -32.65 22.13
C LYS A 163 -44.60 -31.42 21.86
N ASP A 164 -45.12 -31.17 20.66
CA ASP A 164 -46.13 -31.99 19.98
C ASP A 164 -46.18 -31.72 18.45
N VAL A 165 -45.26 -32.23 17.62
CA VAL A 165 -45.41 -32.23 16.15
C VAL A 165 -44.60 -33.40 15.53
N GLU A 166 -44.96 -34.65 15.81
CA GLU A 166 -44.14 -35.83 15.42
C GLU A 166 -44.54 -36.48 14.07
N ALA A 167 -45.13 -35.74 13.12
CA ALA A 167 -45.42 -36.32 11.79
C ALA A 167 -45.00 -35.44 10.59
N ASP A 168 -45.01 -34.11 10.71
CA ASP A 168 -44.54 -33.19 9.65
C ASP A 168 -43.17 -32.53 9.96
N ALA A 169 -42.61 -32.78 11.14
CA ALA A 169 -41.38 -32.14 11.60
C ALA A 169 -40.08 -32.82 11.14
N GLU A 170 -40.09 -34.10 10.75
CA GLU A 170 -38.86 -34.80 10.33
C GLU A 170 -38.34 -34.24 9.00
N ALA A 171 -39.23 -34.04 8.01
CA ALA A 171 -38.86 -33.46 6.71
C ALA A 171 -38.39 -32.00 6.80
N THR A 172 -38.96 -31.22 7.73
CA THR A 172 -38.55 -29.82 7.95
C THR A 172 -37.28 -29.71 8.79
N THR A 173 -37.01 -30.65 9.70
CA THR A 173 -35.78 -30.70 10.49
C THR A 173 -34.58 -31.06 9.63
N GLU A 174 -34.70 -32.05 8.73
CA GLU A 174 -33.65 -32.37 7.77
C GLU A 174 -33.36 -31.20 6.82
N SER A 175 -34.40 -30.57 6.28
CA SER A 175 -34.26 -29.38 5.42
C SER A 175 -33.56 -28.22 6.15
N ASN A 176 -33.92 -27.95 7.42
CA ASN A 176 -33.27 -26.93 8.23
C ASN A 176 -31.80 -27.28 8.54
N SER A 177 -31.48 -28.56 8.73
CA SER A 177 -30.10 -29.01 8.95
C SER A 177 -29.23 -28.83 7.71
N ILE A 178 -29.78 -29.06 6.52
CA ILE A 178 -29.10 -28.86 5.23
C ILE A 178 -28.82 -27.36 5.02
N VAL A 179 -29.81 -26.50 5.25
CA VAL A 179 -29.62 -25.04 5.14
C VAL A 179 -28.59 -24.51 6.15
N ALA A 180 -28.60 -25.04 7.38
CA ALA A 180 -27.60 -24.69 8.37
C ALA A 180 -26.19 -25.11 7.94
N LEU A 181 -26.05 -26.31 7.37
CA LEU A 181 -24.78 -26.81 6.84
C LEU A 181 -24.28 -25.99 5.65
N GLU A 182 -25.17 -25.61 4.72
CA GLU A 182 -24.82 -24.74 3.58
C GLU A 182 -24.37 -23.35 4.05
N THR A 183 -25.02 -22.82 5.08
CA THR A 183 -24.66 -21.54 5.68
C THR A 183 -23.29 -21.62 6.35
N GLU A 184 -23.04 -22.68 7.12
CA GLU A 184 -21.76 -22.93 7.77
C GLU A 184 -20.64 -23.11 6.74
N TRP A 185 -20.89 -23.89 5.68
CA TRP A 185 -19.93 -24.09 4.59
C TRP A 185 -19.59 -22.78 3.88
N THR A 186 -20.59 -21.94 3.62
CA THR A 186 -20.40 -20.62 3.00
C THR A 186 -19.59 -19.69 3.91
N SER A 187 -19.88 -19.69 5.22
CA SER A 187 -19.12 -18.93 6.21
C SER A 187 -17.66 -19.39 6.26
N LEU A 188 -17.43 -20.70 6.32
CA LEU A 188 -16.09 -21.29 6.37
C LEU A 188 -15.29 -20.95 5.11
N ASN A 189 -15.91 -21.03 3.93
CA ASN A 189 -15.24 -20.69 2.68
C ASN A 189 -14.86 -19.21 2.63
N ARG A 190 -15.72 -18.31 3.13
CA ARG A 190 -15.41 -16.89 3.25
C ARG A 190 -14.24 -16.64 4.20
N ASP A 191 -14.21 -17.32 5.34
CA ASP A 191 -13.13 -17.20 6.32
C ASP A 191 -11.79 -17.73 5.79
N VAL A 192 -11.80 -18.86 5.07
CA VAL A 192 -10.62 -19.40 4.39
C VAL A 192 -10.08 -18.42 3.34
N ASN A 193 -10.95 -17.81 2.54
CA ASN A 193 -10.54 -16.82 1.55
C ASN A 193 -9.96 -15.57 2.22
N ALA A 194 -10.61 -15.06 3.27
CA ALA A 194 -10.08 -13.94 4.04
C ALA A 194 -8.71 -14.24 4.69
N ALA A 195 -8.49 -15.48 5.15
CA ALA A 195 -7.21 -15.91 5.68
C ALA A 195 -6.10 -15.98 4.61
N ARG A 196 -6.44 -16.48 3.41
CA ARG A 196 -5.52 -16.50 2.26
C ARG A 196 -5.13 -15.09 1.84
N ASP A 197 -6.09 -14.18 1.69
CA ASP A 197 -5.83 -12.79 1.30
C ASP A 197 -4.91 -12.07 2.30
N ARG A 198 -5.12 -12.30 3.60
CA ARG A 198 -4.24 -11.76 4.66
C ARG A 198 -2.84 -12.34 4.58
N ASN A 199 -2.70 -13.64 4.33
CA ASN A 199 -1.39 -14.27 4.20
C ASN A 199 -0.63 -13.67 3.00
N GLU A 200 -1.26 -13.58 1.84
CA GLU A 200 -0.64 -12.96 0.67
C GLU A 200 -0.27 -11.48 0.92
N ALA A 201 -1.08 -10.74 1.68
CA ALA A 201 -0.76 -9.36 2.05
C ALA A 201 0.51 -9.29 2.92
N ILE A 202 0.64 -10.19 3.90
CA ILE A 202 1.84 -10.30 4.76
C ILE A 202 3.06 -10.71 3.93
N GLU A 203 2.94 -11.69 3.03
CA GLU A 203 4.02 -12.11 2.15
C GLU A 203 4.48 -10.95 1.24
N ARG A 204 3.55 -10.21 0.64
CA ARG A 204 3.88 -9.01 -0.15
C ARG A 204 4.60 -7.95 0.68
N GLN A 205 4.18 -7.75 1.93
CA GLN A 205 4.81 -6.78 2.83
C GLN A 205 6.21 -7.23 3.25
N LEU A 206 6.40 -8.51 3.56
CA LEU A 206 7.71 -9.10 3.85
C LEU A 206 8.64 -9.01 2.65
N PHE A 207 8.16 -9.30 1.44
CA PHE A 207 8.94 -9.16 0.23
C PHE A 207 9.40 -7.72 0.01
N ARG A 208 8.51 -6.74 0.13
CA ARG A 208 8.85 -5.31 0.04
C ARG A 208 9.87 -4.90 1.10
N ALA A 209 9.65 -5.29 2.36
CA ALA A 209 10.58 -5.02 3.45
C ALA A 209 11.96 -5.66 3.18
N SER A 210 12.00 -6.86 2.61
CA SER A 210 13.25 -7.52 2.25
C SER A 210 14.01 -6.81 1.12
N ILE A 211 13.29 -6.23 0.15
CA ILE A 211 13.90 -5.40 -0.90
C ILE A 211 14.48 -4.14 -0.26
N VAL A 212 13.70 -3.44 0.56
CA VAL A 212 14.15 -2.21 1.24
C VAL A 212 15.36 -2.49 2.11
N ALA A 213 15.32 -3.53 2.94
CA ALA A 213 16.43 -3.93 3.79
C ALA A 213 17.67 -4.34 2.97
N LYS A 214 17.49 -5.02 1.83
CA LYS A 214 18.59 -5.32 0.90
C LYS A 214 19.16 -4.04 0.29
N VAL A 215 18.33 -3.09 -0.12
CA VAL A 215 18.75 -1.78 -0.65
C VAL A 215 19.56 -1.04 0.40
N GLU A 216 19.05 -0.92 1.63
CA GLU A 216 19.73 -0.29 2.75
C GLU A 216 21.06 -0.97 3.08
N THR A 217 21.07 -2.31 3.15
CA THR A 217 22.27 -3.11 3.44
C THR A 217 23.30 -3.07 2.30
N SER A 218 22.85 -3.00 1.04
CA SER A 218 23.71 -2.76 -0.13
C SER A 218 24.18 -1.31 -0.23
N GLY A 219 23.88 -0.48 0.77
CA GLY A 219 24.22 0.92 0.80
C GLY A 219 23.23 1.74 -0.04
N GLY A 220 21.98 1.83 0.39
CA GLY A 220 20.97 2.74 -0.18
C GLY A 220 21.28 4.23 0.02
N GLY A 221 22.44 4.54 0.62
CA GLY A 221 23.10 5.85 0.60
C GLY A 221 24.40 5.85 -0.22
N SER A 222 24.66 4.82 -1.02
CA SER A 222 25.76 4.78 -1.98
C SER A 222 25.43 5.81 -3.04
N GLN A 223 26.18 6.91 -2.98
CA GLN A 223 26.38 7.89 -4.04
C GLN A 223 25.92 7.32 -5.38
N VAL A 224 24.84 7.90 -5.92
CA VAL A 224 24.51 7.72 -7.33
C VAL A 224 25.74 8.20 -8.08
N VAL A 225 26.62 7.25 -8.44
CA VAL A 225 27.66 7.51 -9.41
C VAL A 225 26.89 7.69 -10.70
N VAL A 226 26.70 8.95 -11.06
CA VAL A 226 26.19 9.35 -12.36
C VAL A 226 27.22 8.85 -13.36
N ILE A 227 27.02 7.63 -13.89
CA ILE A 227 27.92 7.00 -14.86
C ILE A 227 27.94 7.82 -16.17
N ASP A 228 26.86 8.54 -16.44
CA ASP A 228 26.74 9.42 -17.60
C ASP A 228 26.07 10.74 -17.19
N GLU A 229 26.78 11.85 -17.42
CA GLU A 229 26.28 13.19 -17.15
C GLU A 229 25.02 13.44 -17.99
N ALA A 230 24.04 14.17 -17.44
CA ALA A 230 22.76 14.41 -18.13
C ALA A 230 23.01 15.08 -19.49
N TYR A 231 22.80 14.31 -20.57
CA TYR A 231 23.03 14.81 -21.92
C TYR A 231 21.97 15.84 -22.32
N GLU A 232 22.41 17.05 -22.65
CA GLU A 232 21.56 18.05 -23.27
C GLU A 232 21.17 17.56 -24.68
N PRO A 233 19.88 17.38 -24.99
CA PRO A 233 19.45 16.81 -26.25
C PRO A 233 19.86 17.72 -27.41
N LYS A 234 20.91 17.35 -28.14
CA LYS A 234 21.41 18.07 -29.33
C LYS A 234 20.38 18.24 -30.45
N ARG A 235 19.22 17.59 -30.35
CA ARG A 235 18.11 17.72 -31.31
C ARG A 235 16.80 17.83 -30.55
N PRO A 236 15.92 18.79 -30.90
CA PRO A 236 14.59 18.84 -30.33
C PRO A 236 13.83 17.57 -30.72
N THR A 237 13.24 16.88 -29.74
CA THR A 237 12.38 15.70 -29.93
C THR A 237 11.02 16.06 -30.54
N ARG A 238 10.81 17.33 -30.91
CA ARG A 238 9.58 17.81 -31.54
C ARG A 238 9.39 17.10 -32.87
N ARG A 239 8.37 16.23 -32.92
CA ARG A 239 7.91 15.48 -34.10
C ARG A 239 7.96 16.40 -35.33
N GLY A 240 8.67 15.96 -36.37
CA GLY A 240 9.25 16.81 -37.41
C GLY A 240 8.36 17.95 -37.90
N ALA A 241 8.61 19.17 -37.40
CA ALA A 241 7.84 20.38 -37.69
C ALA A 241 7.74 20.69 -39.20
N LYS A 242 8.76 20.29 -39.97
CA LYS A 242 8.77 20.41 -41.43
C LYS A 242 7.69 19.54 -42.10
N ARG A 243 7.44 18.32 -41.58
CA ARG A 243 6.42 17.41 -42.12
C ARG A 243 5.01 17.91 -41.81
N THR A 244 4.77 18.40 -40.59
CA THR A 244 3.47 18.98 -40.22
C THR A 244 3.18 20.26 -41.00
N GLY A 245 4.20 21.11 -41.22
CA GLY A 245 4.07 22.31 -42.06
C GLY A 245 3.76 21.98 -43.53
N ALA A 246 4.46 20.99 -44.10
CA ALA A 246 4.22 20.56 -45.49
C ALA A 246 2.79 20.01 -45.69
N VAL A 247 2.28 19.21 -44.75
CA VAL A 247 0.92 18.68 -44.81
C VAL A 247 -0.12 19.81 -44.69
N ALA A 248 0.09 20.76 -43.77
CA ALA A 248 -0.81 21.91 -43.62
C ALA A 248 -0.83 22.78 -44.89
N PHE A 249 0.34 23.06 -45.47
CA PHE A 249 0.44 23.80 -46.73
C PHE A 249 -0.27 23.09 -47.89
N ALA A 250 -0.04 21.78 -48.03
CA ALA A 250 -0.72 20.98 -49.05
C ALA A 250 -2.25 20.99 -48.87
N ALA A 251 -2.73 20.88 -47.64
CA ALA A 251 -4.16 20.95 -47.34
C ALA A 251 -4.76 22.31 -47.72
N VAL A 252 -4.09 23.41 -47.41
CA VAL A 252 -4.54 24.76 -47.78
C VAL A 252 -4.52 24.96 -49.30
N MET A 253 -3.50 24.47 -50.00
CA MET A 253 -3.44 24.55 -51.47
C MET A 253 -4.56 23.78 -52.15
N VAL A 254 -4.85 22.56 -51.69
CA VAL A 254 -5.97 21.76 -52.21
C VAL A 254 -7.30 22.47 -51.97
N LEU A 255 -7.49 23.01 -50.76
CA LEU A 255 -8.73 23.69 -50.40
C LEU A 255 -8.91 25.00 -51.18
N GLY A 256 -7.82 25.75 -51.40
CA GLY A 256 -7.82 26.95 -52.23
C GLY A 256 -8.09 26.64 -53.70
N ALA A 257 -7.51 25.58 -54.25
CA ALA A 257 -7.79 25.14 -55.63
C ALA A 257 -9.25 24.70 -55.80
N LEU A 258 -9.79 23.94 -54.85
CA LEU A 258 -11.20 23.56 -54.84
C LEU A 258 -12.12 24.78 -54.74
N ALA A 259 -11.80 25.74 -53.87
CA ALA A 259 -12.56 26.98 -53.76
C ALA A 259 -12.49 27.82 -55.04
N ALA A 260 -11.33 27.90 -55.69
CA ALA A 260 -11.16 28.62 -56.95
C ALA A 260 -11.96 27.97 -58.09
N VAL A 261 -11.94 26.63 -58.19
CA VAL A 261 -12.76 25.90 -59.17
C VAL A 261 -14.25 26.08 -58.86
N ALA A 262 -14.66 26.00 -57.60
CA ALA A 262 -16.05 26.24 -57.21
C ALA A 262 -16.50 27.67 -57.54
N LEU A 263 -15.65 28.67 -57.30
CA LEU A 263 -15.93 30.06 -57.71
C LEU A 263 -15.98 30.20 -59.23
N ALA A 264 -15.09 29.55 -59.98
CA ALA A 264 -15.09 29.60 -61.45
C ALA A 264 -16.34 28.96 -62.05
N PHE A 265 -16.88 27.90 -61.45
CA PHE A 265 -18.16 27.31 -61.86
C PHE A 265 -19.37 28.18 -61.48
N LEU A 266 -19.24 29.02 -60.45
CA LEU A 266 -20.32 29.91 -60.00
C LEU A 266 -20.25 31.31 -60.66
N ASP A 267 -19.09 31.68 -61.20
CA ASP A 267 -18.87 32.91 -61.95
C ASP A 267 -19.26 32.70 -63.40
N ASP A 268 -20.56 32.87 -63.67
CA ASP A 268 -21.20 32.79 -64.99
C ASP A 268 -20.85 34.02 -65.87
N ARG A 269 -19.55 34.35 -65.95
CA ARG A 269 -19.03 35.43 -66.80
C ARG A 269 -18.47 34.84 -68.08
N VAL A 270 -19.20 35.11 -69.17
CA VAL A 270 -18.83 34.84 -70.55
C VAL A 270 -17.51 35.56 -70.88
N TYR A 271 -16.41 34.82 -70.98
CA TYR A 271 -15.08 35.36 -71.26
C TYR A 271 -14.53 34.97 -72.64
N ASP A 272 -15.16 34.07 -73.38
CA ASP A 272 -14.65 33.55 -74.66
C ASP A 272 -15.53 33.94 -75.86
N GLU A 273 -14.93 34.21 -77.03
CA GLU A 273 -15.66 34.47 -78.28
C GLU A 273 -16.53 33.27 -78.70
N LEU A 274 -16.19 32.07 -78.23
CA LEU A 274 -16.94 30.83 -78.44
C LEU A 274 -18.25 30.78 -77.66
N ASP A 275 -18.31 31.36 -76.46
CA ASP A 275 -19.52 31.42 -75.64
C ASP A 275 -20.53 32.42 -76.22
N ILE A 276 -20.05 33.52 -76.81
CA ILE A 276 -20.89 34.51 -77.51
C ILE A 276 -21.46 33.93 -78.81
N ARG A 277 -20.72 33.02 -79.47
CA ARG A 277 -21.15 32.34 -80.71
C ARG A 277 -22.28 31.34 -80.46
N ASN A 278 -22.29 30.65 -79.32
CA ASN A 278 -23.38 29.75 -78.93
C ASN A 278 -24.63 30.48 -78.44
N LEU A 279 -24.54 31.77 -78.11
CA LEU A 279 -25.65 32.59 -77.62
C LEU A 279 -26.42 33.37 -78.70
N GLU A 280 -26.08 33.23 -80.00
CA GLU A 280 -26.75 33.88 -81.15
C GLU A 280 -26.96 35.42 -81.02
N LEU A 281 -26.19 36.10 -80.18
CA LEU A 281 -26.34 37.54 -79.89
C LEU A 281 -25.51 38.41 -80.84
N GLY A 282 -25.81 38.38 -82.14
CA GLY A 282 -25.51 39.45 -83.12
C GLY A 282 -24.04 39.85 -83.37
N PRO A 283 -23.75 40.63 -84.44
CA PRO A 283 -22.38 40.97 -84.83
C PRO A 283 -21.75 42.03 -83.92
N ILE A 284 -20.55 41.77 -83.42
CA ILE A 284 -19.80 42.63 -82.49
C ILE A 284 -19.37 43.93 -83.20
N ALA A 285 -19.82 45.08 -82.69
CA ALA A 285 -19.72 46.37 -83.40
C ALA A 285 -18.47 47.22 -83.09
N HIS A 286 -17.71 46.98 -82.02
CA HIS A 286 -16.40 47.64 -81.82
C HIS A 286 -15.62 47.01 -80.65
N VAL A 287 -14.30 46.85 -80.80
CA VAL A 287 -13.37 46.48 -79.71
C VAL A 287 -12.59 47.73 -79.29
N ILE A 288 -12.56 48.05 -77.99
CA ILE A 288 -11.74 49.15 -77.45
C ILE A 288 -10.40 48.55 -77.00
N PRO A 289 -9.24 48.98 -77.54
CA PRO A 289 -7.95 48.46 -77.13
C PRO A 289 -7.60 48.93 -75.71
N ALA A 290 -7.23 48.00 -74.83
CA ALA A 290 -6.66 48.33 -73.52
C ALA A 290 -5.20 48.77 -73.67
N ASP A 291 -4.85 49.88 -73.03
CA ASP A 291 -3.54 50.53 -73.12
C ASP A 291 -2.48 49.75 -72.32
N ASN A 292 -1.38 49.41 -72.98
CA ASN A 292 -0.30 48.60 -72.43
C ASN A 292 0.75 49.49 -71.73
N ALA A 293 0.56 49.79 -70.45
CA ALA A 293 1.59 50.44 -69.65
C ALA A 293 2.68 49.45 -69.22
N LYS A 294 3.74 49.36 -70.03
CA LYS A 294 5.04 48.74 -69.71
C LYS A 294 5.89 49.66 -68.82
N GLY A 295 6.65 49.05 -67.92
CA GLY A 295 7.86 49.60 -67.25
C GLY A 295 8.21 48.72 -66.04
N GLN A 296 9.06 47.70 -66.11
CA GLN A 296 10.53 47.72 -66.32
C GLN A 296 11.27 48.72 -65.42
N SER A 297 11.65 48.27 -64.22
CA SER A 297 13.05 48.10 -63.75
C SER A 297 13.07 47.87 -62.24
#